data_AF-A0A846PJF4-F1
#
_entry.id   AF-A0A846PJF4-F1
#
_cell.length_a   1.000
_cell.length_b   1.000
_cell.length_c   1.000
_cell.angle_alpha   90.00
_cell.angle_beta   90.00
_cell.angle_gamma   90.00
#
_symmetry.space_group_name_H-M   'P 1'
#
loop_
_entity.id
_entity.type
_entity.pdbx_description
1 polymer ?
#
loop_
_entity_poly.entity_id
_entity_poly.type
_entity_poly.pdbx_seq_one_letter_code
_entity_poly.pdbx_strand_id
1 'polypeptide(L)'
;EFNDNTVDFNKCRSLGFCKEGIKDFCTQLNLDINKSYTIKHIYDKLDKNKIELMFNYTNEILKLFGSEVFKKNEEAISKNAQYSYHYAKNIIKDRFEKGEEAISKNAYYSYHYAKDVIKDRFEKGEEAISKDACYSYNYAKDVIKDRFEKGEEAISKNAYDFYLYAKNIIKDRFEKGEEAISKDAQYSYLYAKDAIKDRFEKGEEAISKDAQYSY
;
A
#
# COMPACT_ATOMS: atom_id res chain seq x y z
N GLU A 1 -26.64 -19.80 -3.11
CA GLU A 1 -26.33 -19.42 -4.51
C GLU A 1 -26.87 -18.01 -4.77
N PHE A 2 -26.44 -17.31 -5.82
CA PHE A 2 -27.06 -16.02 -6.18
C PHE A 2 -28.46 -16.30 -6.74
N ASN A 3 -29.45 -15.50 -6.35
CA ASN A 3 -30.84 -15.72 -6.74
C ASN A 3 -31.14 -15.21 -8.16
N ASP A 4 -32.34 -15.54 -8.66
CA ASP A 4 -32.82 -15.12 -9.98
C ASP A 4 -33.41 -13.70 -10.00
N ASN A 5 -33.15 -12.89 -8.96
CA ASN A 5 -33.57 -11.49 -8.97
C ASN A 5 -32.95 -10.77 -10.17
N THR A 6 -33.74 -9.94 -10.84
CA THR A 6 -33.30 -9.18 -11.99
C THR A 6 -32.83 -7.79 -11.59
N VAL A 7 -31.76 -7.35 -12.23
CA VAL A 7 -31.17 -6.02 -12.09
C VAL A 7 -31.54 -5.22 -13.32
N ASP A 8 -32.25 -4.11 -13.11
CA ASP A 8 -32.53 -3.10 -14.13
C ASP A 8 -31.53 -1.95 -13.95
N PHE A 9 -30.51 -1.90 -14.82
CA PHE A 9 -29.41 -0.94 -14.71
C PHE A 9 -29.87 0.52 -14.89
N ASN A 10 -30.97 0.77 -15.60
CA ASN A 10 -31.56 2.10 -15.68
C ASN A 10 -32.11 2.57 -14.32
N LYS A 11 -32.47 1.64 -13.44
CA LYS A 11 -32.95 1.90 -12.09
C LYS A 11 -31.86 1.77 -11.01
N CYS A 12 -30.66 1.30 -11.35
CA CYS A 12 -29.53 1.17 -10.41
C CYS A 12 -29.06 2.51 -9.80
N ARG A 13 -29.46 3.67 -10.35
CA ARG A 13 -29.26 4.95 -9.66
C ARG A 13 -29.91 4.97 -8.27
N SER A 14 -31.05 4.31 -8.08
CA SER A 14 -31.71 4.18 -6.78
C SER A 14 -30.89 3.37 -5.77
N LEU A 15 -30.00 2.51 -6.26
CA LEU A 15 -29.03 1.76 -5.46
C LEU A 15 -27.73 2.58 -5.22
N GLY A 16 -27.73 3.88 -5.57
CA GLY A 16 -26.62 4.79 -5.35
C GLY A 16 -25.45 4.59 -6.30
N PHE A 17 -25.67 3.98 -7.47
CA PHE A 17 -24.64 3.86 -8.48
C PHE A 17 -24.45 5.19 -9.22
N CYS A 18 -23.21 5.56 -9.54
CA CYS A 18 -22.96 6.71 -10.40
C CYS A 18 -23.25 6.36 -11.87
N LYS A 19 -23.69 7.36 -12.65
CA LYS A 19 -24.12 7.14 -14.05
C LYS A 19 -23.00 6.56 -14.92
N GLU A 20 -21.81 7.12 -14.81
CA GLU A 20 -20.66 6.65 -15.60
C GLU A 20 -20.13 5.30 -15.11
N GLY A 21 -20.17 5.03 -13.81
CA GLY A 21 -19.76 3.74 -13.23
C GLY A 21 -20.62 2.57 -13.67
N ILE A 22 -21.95 2.74 -13.76
CA ILE A 22 -22.84 1.68 -14.32
C ILE A 22 -22.50 1.42 -15.78
N LYS A 23 -22.32 2.49 -16.57
CA LYS A 23 -22.07 2.36 -18.00
C LYS A 23 -20.76 1.64 -18.28
N ASP A 24 -19.72 2.00 -17.55
CA ASP A 24 -18.41 1.36 -17.64
C ASP A 24 -18.49 -0.10 -17.15
N PHE A 25 -19.09 -0.37 -15.99
CA PHE A 25 -19.32 -1.73 -15.46
C PHE A 25 -20.05 -2.64 -16.47
N CYS A 26 -21.16 -2.16 -17.05
CA CYS A 26 -21.88 -2.90 -18.08
C CYS A 26 -21.01 -3.14 -19.32
N THR A 27 -20.21 -2.15 -19.72
CA THR A 27 -19.29 -2.28 -20.87
C THR A 27 -18.23 -3.36 -20.62
N GLN A 28 -17.59 -3.36 -19.44
CA GLN A 28 -16.60 -4.38 -19.09
C GLN A 28 -17.17 -5.80 -19.07
N LEU A 29 -18.46 -5.94 -18.71
CA LEU A 29 -19.15 -7.23 -18.70
C LEU A 29 -19.87 -7.58 -20.01
N ASN A 30 -19.76 -6.73 -21.03
CA ASN A 30 -20.50 -6.85 -22.29
C ASN A 30 -22.02 -7.04 -22.06
N LEU A 31 -22.58 -6.17 -21.22
CA LEU A 31 -24.00 -6.08 -20.87
C LEU A 31 -24.61 -4.84 -21.52
N ASP A 32 -25.84 -4.98 -22.02
CA ASP A 32 -26.62 -3.85 -22.51
C ASP A 32 -27.29 -3.15 -21.32
N ILE A 33 -26.89 -1.90 -21.05
CA ILE A 33 -27.43 -1.10 -19.94
C ILE A 33 -28.96 -0.93 -19.99
N ASN A 34 -29.58 -1.08 -21.17
CA ASN A 34 -31.02 -0.95 -21.34
C ASN A 34 -31.79 -2.25 -21.07
N LYS A 35 -31.09 -3.36 -20.82
CA LYS A 35 -31.69 -4.66 -20.52
C LYS A 35 -31.59 -4.99 -19.04
N SER A 36 -32.51 -5.84 -18.59
CA SER A 36 -32.45 -6.44 -17.25
C SER A 36 -31.79 -7.80 -17.32
N TYR A 37 -30.97 -8.11 -16.31
CA TYR A 37 -30.26 -9.39 -16.21
C TYR A 37 -30.43 -9.98 -14.82
N THR A 38 -30.48 -11.31 -14.70
CA THR A 38 -30.45 -11.94 -13.38
C THR A 38 -29.10 -11.71 -12.70
N ILE A 39 -29.09 -11.62 -11.37
CA ILE A 39 -27.84 -11.54 -10.60
C ILE A 39 -26.91 -12.71 -10.96
N LYS A 40 -27.47 -13.92 -11.11
CA LYS A 40 -26.71 -15.09 -11.57
C LYS A 40 -26.04 -14.86 -12.94
N HIS A 41 -26.75 -14.33 -13.93
CA HIS A 41 -26.17 -14.03 -15.25
C HIS A 41 -25.03 -13.01 -15.17
N ILE A 42 -25.19 -11.95 -14.36
CA ILE A 42 -24.14 -10.94 -14.16
C ILE A 42 -22.92 -11.57 -13.46
N TYR A 43 -23.16 -12.46 -12.48
CA TYR A 43 -22.09 -13.19 -11.80
C TYR A 43 -21.33 -14.13 -12.73
N ASP A 44 -22.03 -14.85 -13.61
CA ASP A 44 -21.43 -15.76 -14.58
C ASP A 44 -20.59 -15.02 -15.63
N LYS A 45 -20.90 -13.74 -15.88
CA LYS A 45 -20.10 -12.84 -16.74
C LYS A 45 -18.81 -12.33 -16.09
N LEU A 46 -18.68 -12.45 -14.77
CA LEU A 46 -17.40 -12.24 -14.08
C LEU A 46 -16.50 -13.47 -14.35
N ASP A 47 -15.90 -13.56 -15.55
CA ASP A 47 -14.95 -14.61 -15.99
C ASP A 47 -13.59 -14.51 -15.26
N LYS A 48 -12.57 -15.33 -15.53
CA LYS A 48 -11.23 -15.43 -14.88
C LYS A 48 -10.53 -14.11 -14.49
N ASN A 49 -10.82 -12.98 -15.15
CA ASN A 49 -10.41 -11.62 -14.72
C ASN A 49 -11.27 -11.06 -13.55
N LYS A 50 -12.08 -11.92 -12.93
CA LYS A 50 -13.10 -11.65 -11.92
C LYS A 50 -12.60 -10.84 -10.76
N ILE A 51 -11.39 -11.15 -10.29
CA ILE A 51 -10.84 -10.47 -9.12
C ILE A 51 -10.55 -9.01 -9.43
N GLU A 52 -9.95 -8.72 -10.59
CA GLU A 52 -9.66 -7.34 -10.99
C GLU A 52 -10.94 -6.52 -11.10
N LEU A 53 -11.94 -7.02 -11.84
CA LEU A 53 -13.24 -6.35 -11.94
C LEU A 53 -13.93 -6.22 -10.59
N MET A 54 -13.81 -7.22 -9.72
CA MET A 54 -14.36 -7.15 -8.36
C MET A 54 -13.78 -6.01 -7.55
N PHE A 55 -12.49 -5.71 -7.70
CA PHE A 55 -11.85 -4.60 -6.98
C PHE A 55 -12.05 -3.25 -7.69
N ASN A 56 -12.03 -3.20 -9.02
CA ASN A 56 -12.29 -1.98 -9.79
C ASN A 56 -13.72 -1.46 -9.58
N TYR A 57 -14.70 -2.36 -9.41
CA TYR A 57 -16.12 -2.05 -9.19
C TYR A 57 -16.60 -2.52 -7.82
N THR A 58 -15.78 -2.37 -6.78
CA THR A 58 -16.07 -2.88 -5.43
C THR A 58 -17.46 -2.46 -4.93
N ASN A 59 -17.86 -1.20 -5.15
CA ASN A 59 -19.13 -0.67 -4.66
C ASN A 59 -20.33 -1.30 -5.37
N GLU A 60 -20.26 -1.39 -6.70
CA GLU A 60 -21.26 -2.01 -7.56
C GLU A 60 -21.42 -3.50 -7.16
N ILE A 61 -20.29 -4.19 -7.00
CA ILE A 61 -20.24 -5.61 -6.64
C ILE A 61 -20.85 -5.85 -5.27
N LEU A 62 -20.51 -5.02 -4.26
CA LEU A 62 -21.11 -5.13 -2.93
C LEU A 62 -22.62 -4.88 -2.94
N LYS A 63 -23.10 -3.94 -3.75
CA LYS A 63 -24.54 -3.64 -3.86
C LYS A 63 -25.33 -4.75 -4.55
N LEU A 64 -24.76 -5.37 -5.59
CA LEU A 64 -25.43 -6.43 -6.35
C LEU A 64 -25.35 -7.80 -5.66
N PHE A 65 -24.18 -8.13 -5.10
CA PHE A 65 -23.86 -9.49 -4.67
C PHE A 65 -23.61 -9.60 -3.15
N GLY A 66 -23.47 -8.49 -2.44
CA GLY A 66 -22.99 -8.48 -1.06
C GLY A 66 -21.53 -8.90 -0.94
N SER A 67 -21.03 -8.97 0.31
CA SER A 67 -19.64 -9.38 0.59
C SER A 67 -19.37 -10.87 0.35
N GLU A 68 -20.42 -11.71 0.27
CA GLU A 68 -20.30 -13.16 0.08
C GLU A 68 -19.62 -13.54 -1.24
N VAL A 69 -19.72 -12.68 -2.25
CA VAL A 69 -19.01 -12.87 -3.52
C VAL A 69 -17.49 -12.89 -3.33
N PHE A 70 -16.96 -12.06 -2.44
CA PHE A 70 -15.53 -12.03 -2.15
C PHE A 70 -15.09 -13.27 -1.37
N LYS A 71 -15.88 -13.70 -0.39
CA LYS A 71 -15.60 -14.94 0.38
C LYS A 71 -15.45 -16.15 -0.52
N LYS A 72 -16.34 -16.30 -1.52
CA LYS A 72 -16.26 -17.40 -2.51
C LYS A 72 -15.01 -17.38 -3.38
N ASN A 73 -14.31 -16.24 -3.46
CA ASN A 73 -13.14 -16.07 -4.30
C ASN A 73 -11.87 -15.79 -3.48
N GLU A 74 -11.88 -16.03 -2.17
CA GLU A 74 -10.73 -15.85 -1.27
C GLU A 74 -9.46 -16.53 -1.78
N GLU A 75 -9.59 -17.71 -2.37
CA GLU A 75 -8.46 -18.48 -2.91
C GLU A 75 -7.75 -17.79 -4.10
N ALA A 76 -8.48 -17.00 -4.87
CA ALA A 76 -7.90 -16.21 -5.94
C ALA A 76 -7.40 -14.85 -5.42
N ILE A 77 -8.11 -14.26 -4.46
CA ILE A 77 -7.72 -13.01 -3.80
C ILE A 77 -6.39 -13.18 -3.05
N SER A 78 -6.22 -14.30 -2.33
CA SER A 78 -5.05 -14.60 -1.49
C SER A 78 -3.74 -14.70 -2.25
N LYS A 79 -3.79 -14.87 -3.57
CA LYS A 79 -2.60 -15.03 -4.43
C LYS A 79 -2.00 -13.71 -4.88
N ASN A 80 -2.66 -12.58 -4.59
CA ASN A 80 -2.21 -11.26 -5.00
C ASN A 80 -2.22 -10.30 -3.79
N ALA A 81 -1.08 -9.63 -3.57
CA ALA A 81 -0.88 -8.73 -2.43
C ALA A 81 -1.88 -7.56 -2.42
N GLN A 82 -2.12 -6.94 -3.58
CA GLN A 82 -3.04 -5.82 -3.74
C GLN A 82 -4.46 -6.22 -3.37
N TYR A 83 -4.95 -7.29 -3.98
CA TYR A 83 -6.30 -7.77 -3.74
C TYR A 83 -6.47 -8.26 -2.31
N SER A 84 -5.49 -8.97 -1.76
CA SER A 84 -5.50 -9.41 -0.36
C SER A 84 -5.57 -8.21 0.61
N TYR A 85 -4.76 -7.18 0.40
CA TYR A 85 -4.79 -5.97 1.21
C TYR A 85 -6.13 -5.23 1.11
N HIS A 86 -6.62 -4.97 -0.11
CA HIS A 86 -7.90 -4.28 -0.29
C HIS A 86 -9.08 -5.10 0.24
N TYR A 87 -9.03 -6.43 0.13
CA TYR A 87 -10.04 -7.30 0.70
C TYR A 87 -10.11 -7.14 2.22
N ALA A 88 -8.96 -7.25 2.87
CA ALA A 88 -8.84 -7.11 4.31
C ALA A 88 -9.27 -5.72 4.79
N LYS A 89 -8.78 -4.66 4.13
CA LYS A 89 -9.05 -3.27 4.53
C LYS A 89 -10.49 -2.83 4.27
N ASN A 90 -11.02 -3.11 3.08
CA ASN A 90 -12.27 -2.50 2.63
C ASN A 90 -13.49 -3.41 2.84
N ILE A 91 -13.31 -4.73 2.76
CA ILE A 91 -14.42 -5.69 2.77
C ILE A 91 -14.56 -6.39 4.12
N ILE A 92 -13.51 -7.08 4.57
CA ILE A 92 -13.53 -7.77 5.87
C ILE A 92 -13.42 -6.75 7.00
N LYS A 93 -12.62 -5.70 6.80
CA LYS A 93 -12.21 -4.72 7.83
C LYS A 93 -11.51 -5.38 9.03
N ASP A 94 -10.82 -6.48 8.75
CA ASP A 94 -10.07 -7.28 9.70
C ASP A 94 -8.98 -8.06 8.95
N ARG A 95 -8.15 -8.79 9.70
CA ARG A 95 -7.04 -9.59 9.21
C ARG A 95 -7.52 -10.65 8.22
N PHE A 96 -6.84 -10.73 7.06
CA PHE A 96 -7.05 -11.76 6.05
C PHE A 96 -5.85 -12.71 6.01
N GLU A 97 -5.81 -13.66 6.95
CA GLU A 97 -4.66 -14.57 7.15
C GLU A 97 -4.26 -15.33 5.88
N LYS A 98 -5.23 -15.78 5.08
CA LYS A 98 -4.96 -16.51 3.83
C LYS A 98 -4.17 -15.68 2.81
N GLY A 99 -4.35 -14.36 2.79
CA GLY A 99 -3.66 -13.47 1.87
C GLY A 99 -2.31 -12.96 2.39
N GLU A 100 -1.95 -13.25 3.64
CA GLU A 100 -0.75 -12.69 4.25
C GLU A 100 0.53 -13.12 3.55
N GLU A 101 0.59 -14.33 2.99
CA GLU A 101 1.77 -14.79 2.26
C GLU A 101 2.01 -13.97 0.99
N ALA A 102 0.96 -13.56 0.28
CA ALA A 102 1.12 -12.69 -0.88
C ALA A 102 1.48 -11.27 -0.44
N ILE A 103 0.80 -10.74 0.59
CA ILE A 103 1.07 -9.41 1.15
C ILE A 103 2.54 -9.31 1.61
N SER A 104 3.04 -10.30 2.34
CA SER A 104 4.37 -10.30 2.95
C SER A 104 5.53 -10.24 1.97
N LYS A 105 5.28 -10.55 0.69
CA LYS A 105 6.27 -10.52 -0.39
C LYS A 105 6.37 -9.14 -1.06
N ASN A 106 5.54 -8.17 -0.67
CA ASN A 106 5.52 -6.82 -1.24
C ASN A 106 5.64 -5.76 -0.13
N ALA A 107 6.65 -4.90 -0.19
CA ALA A 107 6.94 -3.90 0.83
C ALA A 107 5.79 -2.88 1.02
N TYR A 108 5.24 -2.35 -0.08
CA TYR A 108 4.13 -1.40 -0.04
C TYR A 108 2.91 -1.98 0.66
N TYR A 109 2.45 -3.15 0.21
CA TYR A 109 1.26 -3.77 0.81
C TYR A 109 1.53 -4.29 2.21
N SER A 110 2.74 -4.76 2.53
CA SER A 110 3.12 -5.15 3.90
C SER A 110 3.04 -3.98 4.88
N TYR A 111 3.64 -2.83 4.53
CA TYR A 111 3.58 -1.62 5.34
C TYR A 111 2.14 -1.14 5.54
N HIS A 112 1.37 -1.03 4.45
CA HIS A 112 -0.01 -0.55 4.53
C HIS A 112 -0.93 -1.53 5.27
N TYR A 113 -0.70 -2.83 5.14
CA TYR A 113 -1.45 -3.85 5.87
C TYR A 113 -1.18 -3.76 7.38
N ALA A 114 0.09 -3.61 7.77
CA ALA A 114 0.47 -3.39 9.16
C ALA A 114 -0.17 -2.12 9.74
N LYS A 115 -0.11 -1.01 8.99
CA LYS A 115 -0.63 0.29 9.42
C LYS A 115 -2.15 0.36 9.46
N ASP A 116 -2.82 -0.07 8.40
CA ASP A 116 -4.25 0.19 8.19
C ASP A 116 -5.16 -0.94 8.71
N VAL A 117 -4.68 -2.19 8.67
CA VAL A 117 -5.47 -3.38 9.02
C VAL A 117 -5.07 -3.92 10.38
N ILE A 118 -3.82 -4.34 10.55
CA ILE A 118 -3.33 -4.95 11.80
C ILE A 118 -3.24 -3.89 12.91
N LYS A 119 -2.83 -2.67 12.56
CA LYS A 119 -2.51 -1.56 13.49
C LYS A 119 -1.45 -1.93 14.52
N ASP A 120 -0.57 -2.85 14.12
CA ASP A 120 0.58 -3.35 14.88
C ASP A 120 1.58 -3.95 13.87
N ARG A 121 2.69 -4.49 14.36
CA ARG A 121 3.73 -5.11 13.54
C ARG A 121 3.19 -6.27 12.71
N PHE A 122 3.56 -6.27 11.44
CA PHE A 122 3.34 -7.40 10.54
C PHE A 122 4.65 -8.13 10.27
N GLU A 123 5.07 -8.95 11.25
CA GLU A 123 6.39 -9.60 11.24
C GLU A 123 6.70 -10.38 9.96
N LYS A 124 5.69 -11.07 9.38
CA LYS A 124 5.86 -11.81 8.11
C LYS A 124 6.28 -10.89 6.96
N GLY A 125 5.79 -9.65 6.93
CA GLY A 125 6.10 -8.68 5.87
C GLY A 125 7.38 -7.87 6.12
N GLU A 126 7.99 -7.98 7.29
CA GLU A 126 9.15 -7.16 7.65
C GLU A 126 10.36 -7.40 6.76
N GLU A 127 10.53 -8.60 6.22
CA GLU A 127 11.64 -8.88 5.30
C GLU A 127 11.48 -8.15 3.96
N ALA A 128 10.26 -8.02 3.44
CA ALA A 128 10.02 -7.23 2.23
C ALA A 128 10.17 -5.74 2.52
N ILE A 129 9.63 -5.26 3.65
CA ILE A 129 9.75 -3.86 4.09
C ILE A 129 11.23 -3.49 4.27
N SER A 130 12.03 -4.34 4.91
CA SER A 130 13.43 -4.05 5.24
C SER A 130 14.35 -3.88 4.02
N LYS A 131 13.91 -4.32 2.85
CA LYS A 131 14.64 -4.20 1.57
C LYS A 131 14.34 -2.88 0.84
N ASP A 132 13.37 -2.10 1.31
CA ASP A 132 12.97 -0.80 0.74
C ASP A 132 13.19 0.31 1.77
N ALA A 133 14.01 1.31 1.44
CA ALA A 133 14.40 2.38 2.36
C ALA A 133 13.19 3.23 2.80
N CYS A 134 12.32 3.58 1.86
CA CYS A 134 11.15 4.42 2.09
C CYS A 134 10.14 3.69 2.98
N TYR A 135 9.80 2.43 2.67
CA TYR A 135 8.89 1.67 3.52
C TYR A 135 9.51 1.28 4.87
N SER A 136 10.82 1.05 4.94
CA SER A 136 11.52 0.84 6.22
C SER A 136 11.39 2.04 7.14
N TYR A 137 11.66 3.26 6.64
CA TYR A 137 11.48 4.48 7.41
C TYR A 137 10.00 4.70 7.80
N ASN A 138 9.07 4.56 6.86
CA ASN A 138 7.64 4.75 7.13
C ASN A 138 7.12 3.73 8.16
N TYR A 139 7.60 2.49 8.12
CA TYR A 139 7.23 1.44 9.07
C TYR A 139 7.77 1.73 10.47
N ALA A 140 9.04 2.14 10.58
CA ALA A 140 9.64 2.60 11.83
C ALA A 140 8.84 3.76 12.44
N LYS A 141 8.46 4.73 11.61
CA LYS A 141 7.73 5.93 12.04
C LYS A 141 6.28 5.65 12.44
N ASP A 142 5.51 5.00 11.57
CA ASP A 142 4.05 4.95 11.70
C ASP A 142 3.56 3.71 12.45
N VAL A 143 4.29 2.60 12.37
CA VAL A 143 3.88 1.32 12.96
C VAL A 143 4.66 1.03 14.23
N ILE A 144 5.99 0.94 14.16
CA ILE A 144 6.83 0.58 15.31
C ILE A 144 6.93 1.74 16.31
N LYS A 145 7.01 2.98 15.80
CA LYS A 145 7.30 4.20 16.58
C LYS A 145 8.63 4.14 17.33
N ASP A 146 9.56 3.36 16.79
CA ASP A 146 10.91 3.13 17.29
C ASP A 146 11.77 2.63 16.12
N ARG A 147 13.04 2.29 16.41
CA ARG A 147 13.99 1.77 15.43
C ARG A 147 13.49 0.51 14.75
N PHE A 148 13.62 0.47 13.43
CA PHE A 148 13.42 -0.72 12.63
C PHE A 148 14.78 -1.26 12.16
N GLU A 149 15.51 -1.91 13.06
CA GLU A 149 16.90 -2.33 12.83
C GLU A 149 17.08 -3.19 11.57
N LYS A 150 16.11 -4.05 11.24
CA LYS A 150 16.14 -4.85 10.01
C LYS A 150 16.21 -3.97 8.75
N GLY A 151 15.49 -2.85 8.73
CA GLY A 151 15.44 -1.91 7.59
C GLY A 151 16.57 -0.90 7.52
N GLU A 152 17.39 -0.80 8.58
CA GLU A 152 18.45 0.21 8.67
C GLU A 152 19.51 0.08 7.58
N GLU A 153 19.73 -1.11 7.03
CA GLU A 153 20.66 -1.28 5.91
C GLU A 153 20.14 -0.69 4.58
N ALA A 154 18.83 -0.80 4.32
CA ALA A 154 18.25 -0.18 3.14
C ALA A 154 18.20 1.34 3.31
N ILE A 155 17.76 1.80 4.48
CA ILE A 155 17.74 3.22 4.87
C ILE A 155 19.14 3.84 4.71
N SER A 156 20.19 3.17 5.18
CA SER A 156 21.55 3.70 5.15
C SER A 156 22.13 3.91 3.75
N LYS A 157 21.50 3.38 2.70
CA LYS A 157 21.93 3.51 1.30
C LYS A 157 21.18 4.62 0.56
N ASN A 158 20.15 5.23 1.16
CA ASN A 158 19.37 6.33 0.56
C ASN A 158 19.53 7.60 1.42
N ALA A 159 20.14 8.66 0.86
CA ALA A 159 20.45 9.87 1.63
C ALA A 159 19.21 10.58 2.20
N TYR A 160 18.08 10.59 1.47
CA TYR A 160 16.84 11.20 1.92
C TYR A 160 16.21 10.42 3.07
N ASP A 161 16.00 9.11 2.90
CA ASP A 161 15.39 8.27 3.93
C ASP A 161 16.29 8.15 5.16
N PHE A 162 17.62 8.10 4.96
CA PHE A 162 18.60 8.18 6.04
C PHE A 162 18.42 9.45 6.86
N TYR A 163 18.40 10.62 6.22
CA TYR A 163 18.25 11.90 6.91
C TYR A 163 16.94 11.93 7.72
N LEU A 164 15.83 11.50 7.12
CA LEU A 164 14.55 11.45 7.80
C LEU A 164 14.55 10.48 8.98
N TYR A 165 15.19 9.32 8.84
CA TYR A 165 15.30 8.33 9.91
C TYR A 165 16.16 8.84 11.06
N ALA A 166 17.34 9.40 10.76
CA ALA A 166 18.21 10.00 11.75
C ALA A 166 17.53 11.15 12.49
N LYS A 167 16.82 12.03 11.78
CA LYS A 167 16.12 13.17 12.37
C LYS A 167 14.92 12.78 13.22
N ASN A 168 14.07 11.87 12.72
CA ASN A 168 12.76 11.63 13.30
C ASN A 168 12.71 10.41 14.23
N ILE A 169 13.54 9.40 13.97
CA ILE A 169 13.55 8.13 14.72
C ILE A 169 14.72 8.11 15.70
N ILE A 170 15.96 8.23 15.20
CA ILE A 170 17.17 8.18 16.06
C ILE A 170 17.28 9.45 16.90
N LYS A 171 17.00 10.62 16.31
CA LYS A 171 17.15 11.95 16.91
C LYS A 171 18.57 12.22 17.43
N ASP A 172 19.54 11.56 16.81
CA ASP A 172 20.96 11.62 17.12
C ASP A 172 21.76 11.08 15.91
N ARG A 173 23.07 10.92 16.07
CA ARG A 173 23.99 10.36 15.09
C ARG A 173 23.65 8.90 14.76
N PHE A 174 23.48 8.62 13.46
CA PHE A 174 23.23 7.29 12.93
C PHE A 174 24.40 6.85 12.03
N GLU A 175 25.40 6.20 12.63
CA GLU A 175 26.69 5.95 11.97
C GLU A 175 26.63 5.04 10.72
N LYS A 176 25.69 4.08 10.70
CA LYS A 176 25.62 3.00 9.69
C LYS A 176 25.49 3.48 8.24
N GLY A 177 25.00 4.69 8.02
CA GLY A 177 24.82 5.29 6.68
C GLY A 177 25.60 6.57 6.43
N GLU A 178 26.51 6.95 7.34
CA GLU A 178 27.24 8.21 7.21
C GLU A 178 28.10 8.26 5.94
N GLU A 179 28.63 7.14 5.46
CA GLU A 179 29.44 7.11 4.23
C GLU A 179 28.61 7.35 2.96
N ALA A 180 27.33 6.96 2.98
CA ALA A 180 26.44 7.19 1.85
C ALA A 180 25.95 8.64 1.85
N ILE A 181 25.46 9.13 3.00
CA ILE A 181 24.93 10.49 3.10
C ILE A 181 26.04 11.54 2.91
N SER A 182 27.29 11.25 3.30
CA SER A 182 28.41 12.19 3.16
C SER A 182 28.73 12.58 1.72
N LYS A 183 28.23 11.81 0.74
CA LYS A 183 28.41 12.06 -0.69
C LYS A 183 27.32 12.99 -1.25
N ASP A 184 26.27 13.30 -0.47
CA ASP A 184 25.18 14.20 -0.81
C ASP A 184 25.29 15.49 0.01
N ALA A 185 25.56 16.61 -0.66
CA ALA A 185 25.80 17.89 0.00
C ALA A 185 24.57 18.38 0.79
N GLN A 186 23.38 18.30 0.18
CA GLN A 186 22.13 18.74 0.79
C GLN A 186 21.83 17.94 2.06
N TYR A 187 21.84 16.61 1.95
CA TYR A 187 21.48 15.78 3.11
C TYR A 187 22.57 15.73 4.16
N SER A 188 23.85 15.85 3.78
CA SER A 188 24.95 16.04 4.75
C SER A 188 24.74 17.29 5.60
N TYR A 189 24.43 18.42 4.98
CA TYR A 189 24.15 19.67 5.69
C TYR A 189 22.94 19.53 6.61
N LEU A 190 21.84 18.97 6.10
CA LEU A 190 20.61 18.79 6.88
C LEU A 190 20.79 17.80 8.06
N TYR A 191 21.58 16.75 7.88
CA TYR A 191 21.89 15.78 8.94
C TYR A 191 22.74 16.39 10.06
N ALA A 192 23.78 17.15 9.70
CA ALA A 192 24.57 17.91 10.66
C ALA A 192 23.71 18.89 11.47
N LYS A 193 22.85 19.64 10.76
CA LYS A 193 21.99 20.67 11.35
C LYS A 193 20.87 20.12 12.22
N ASP A 194 20.11 19.16 11.73
CA ASP A 194 18.83 18.77 12.34
C ASP A 194 18.94 17.54 13.24
N ALA A 195 19.78 16.57 12.89
CA ALA A 195 19.90 15.31 13.61
C ALA A 195 21.05 15.33 14.61
N ILE A 196 22.29 15.58 14.14
CA ILE A 196 23.48 15.63 15.02
C ILE A 196 23.47 16.91 15.86
N LYS A 197 23.08 18.05 15.27
CA LYS A 197 23.24 19.40 15.84
C LYS A 197 24.68 19.73 16.20
N ASP A 198 25.60 19.20 15.42
CA ASP A 198 27.04 19.37 15.54
C ASP A 198 27.71 19.10 14.18
N ARG A 199 29.03 19.27 14.12
CA ARG A 199 29.86 19.07 12.94
C ARG A 199 29.75 17.64 12.39
N PHE A 200 29.54 17.54 11.08
CA PHE A 200 29.58 16.29 10.33
C PHE A 200 30.75 16.28 9.35
N GLU A 201 31.95 15.99 9.86
CA GLU A 201 33.22 16.11 9.12
C GLU A 201 33.23 15.32 7.80
N LYS A 202 32.66 14.11 7.79
CA LYS A 202 32.60 13.26 6.59
C LYS A 202 31.89 13.95 5.42
N GLY A 203 30.86 14.78 5.70
CA GLY A 203 30.07 15.46 4.68
C GLY A 203 30.65 16.78 4.19
N GLU A 204 31.68 17.32 4.85
CA GLU A 204 32.21 18.66 4.55
C GLU A 204 32.76 18.78 3.13
N GLU A 205 33.35 17.71 2.60
CA GLU A 205 33.85 17.72 1.23
C GLU A 205 32.72 17.90 0.20
N ALA A 206 31.58 17.23 0.41
CA ALA A 206 30.42 17.40 -0.48
C ALA A 206 29.79 18.78 -0.30
N ILE A 207 29.59 19.23 0.95
CA ILE A 207 29.00 20.53 1.28
C ILE A 207 29.80 21.68 0.68
N SER A 208 31.13 21.67 0.83
CA SER A 208 32.01 22.76 0.36
C SER A 208 32.04 22.91 -1.16
N LYS A 209 31.74 21.84 -1.91
CA LYS A 209 31.67 21.87 -3.38
C LYS A 209 30.31 22.32 -3.90
N ASP A 210 29.28 22.39 -3.06
CA ASP A 210 27.95 22.81 -3.45
C ASP A 210 27.73 24.30 -3.14
N ALA A 211 27.48 25.09 -4.19
CA ALA A 211 27.34 26.54 -4.07
C ALA A 211 26.18 26.99 -3.17
N GLN A 212 25.18 26.13 -2.94
CA GLN A 212 24.05 26.44 -2.06
C GLN A 212 24.37 26.18 -0.58
N TYR A 213 25.36 25.34 -0.26
CA TYR A 213 25.60 24.89 1.12
C TYR A 213 27.01 25.21 1.65
N SER A 214 27.90 25.79 0.83
CA SER A 214 29.33 26.00 1.14
C SER A 214 29.67 27.22 2.05
N TYR A 215 28.74 27.67 2.89
CA TYR A 215 28.91 28.88 3.74
C TYR A 215 29.66 28.63 5.05
#